data_AF-A0A022QB66-F1
#
_entry.id   AF-A0A022QB66-F1
#
_cell.length_a   1.000
_cell.length_b   1.000
_cell.length_c   1.000
_cell.angle_alpha   90.00
_cell.angle_beta   90.00
_cell.angle_gamma   90.00
#
_symmetry.space_group_name_H-M   'P 1'
#
loop_
_entity.id
_entity.type
_entity.pdbx_description
1 polymer ?
#
loop_
_entity_poly.entity_id
_entity_poly.type
_entity_poly.pdbx_seq_one_letter_code
_entity_poly.pdbx_strand_id
1 'polypeptide(L)'
;MRDLLIGVNYLHSNGLAHTELRLEKLHISPIDRHVKVGILGNAANFNDCIPDDNKLDSNMDRRKMMIAFDMRCLGFIMAKMVLRDLMDPMIFAKFKAFLSKGNEPSCLREFLMHIVNRNPSPENVGFQILDRNWGAGWNLLSLLLATKSSQKISCLDALRHPFLCGPRWRVDPTMDMIRWSLGSTAVRITEEYIYGRQQRRRIAYFIELMEMLNPHSKPRSWLEMLPGKWRLLYSTGRHIGLTFRQPSTRILVGDVHLNITKLSKLHATFSIKSDIGFKVMLGQDWPHDKTGASGKLEINSLSKLRAGRRLYIKEETSTKISSATPDIRDSILEKLSSKKWRKTIPIKEFPSSLPVAKLVPSDVNISMSLDEPLTRNVATAQDVIREVRTQVPPEIFDLSKIVCGTYVDSRLLVLRSVDGSALLFTRSLVNEDD
;
A
#
# COMPACT_ATOMS: atom_id res chain seq x y z
N MET A 1 23.68 -1.52 6.81
CA MET A 1 22.99 -2.39 5.84
C MET A 1 23.88 -2.82 4.67
N ARG A 2 24.45 -1.89 3.87
CA ARG A 2 25.29 -2.27 2.72
C ARG A 2 26.48 -3.16 3.11
N ASP A 3 27.26 -2.76 4.11
CA ASP A 3 28.41 -3.55 4.61
C ASP A 3 27.99 -4.95 5.09
N LEU A 4 26.86 -5.06 5.80
CA LEU A 4 26.30 -6.34 6.23
C LEU A 4 25.97 -7.25 5.06
N LEU A 5 25.29 -6.70 4.04
CA LEU A 5 24.92 -7.46 2.84
C LEU A 5 26.16 -7.87 2.03
N ILE A 6 27.21 -7.05 1.98
CA ILE A 6 28.48 -7.43 1.35
C ILE A 6 29.09 -8.62 2.08
N GLY A 7 29.17 -8.57 3.42
CA GLY A 7 29.71 -9.65 4.24
C GLY A 7 28.91 -10.95 4.11
N VAL A 8 27.58 -10.88 4.16
CA VAL A 8 26.71 -12.06 4.00
C VAL A 8 26.77 -12.60 2.57
N ASN A 9 26.79 -11.74 1.55
CA ASN A 9 26.96 -12.18 0.15
C ASN A 9 28.29 -12.91 -0.05
N TYR A 10 29.36 -12.45 0.59
CA TYR A 10 30.65 -13.13 0.57
C TYR A 10 30.56 -14.53 1.18
N LEU A 11 29.92 -14.69 2.34
CA LEU A 11 29.70 -16.01 2.96
C LEU A 11 28.89 -16.95 2.05
N HIS A 12 27.76 -16.45 1.53
CA HIS A 12 26.89 -17.24 0.65
C HIS A 12 27.58 -17.67 -0.64
N SER A 13 28.48 -16.83 -1.17
CA SER A 13 29.29 -17.14 -2.35
C SER A 13 30.35 -18.22 -2.08
N ASN A 14 30.81 -18.34 -0.83
CA ASN A 14 31.75 -19.37 -0.37
C ASN A 14 31.06 -20.64 0.17
N GLY A 15 29.74 -20.78 -0.03
CA GLY A 15 29.03 -21.99 0.36
C GLY A 15 28.60 -22.05 1.83
N LEU A 16 28.69 -20.94 2.57
CA LEU A 16 28.36 -20.88 3.99
C LEU A 16 27.13 -20.01 4.23
N ALA A 17 26.29 -20.38 5.19
CA ALA A 17 25.30 -19.50 5.81
C ALA A 17 25.73 -19.13 7.22
N HIS A 18 25.35 -17.94 7.66
CA HIS A 18 25.68 -17.47 9.01
C HIS A 18 24.76 -18.10 10.07
N THR A 19 23.48 -18.30 9.76
CA THR A 19 22.43 -18.92 10.61
C THR A 19 22.11 -18.24 11.95
N GLU A 20 22.86 -17.22 12.35
CA GLU A 20 22.69 -16.55 13.63
C GLU A 20 22.94 -15.04 13.58
N LEU A 21 22.49 -14.40 12.50
CA LEU A 21 22.55 -12.94 12.36
C LEU A 21 21.59 -12.27 13.35
N ARG A 22 22.14 -11.49 14.28
CA ARG A 22 21.38 -10.66 15.22
C ARG A 22 22.07 -9.33 15.45
N LEU A 23 21.31 -8.34 15.91
CA LEU A 23 21.81 -6.98 16.13
C LEU A 23 22.92 -6.94 17.18
N GLU A 24 22.86 -7.80 18.19
CA GLU A 24 23.83 -7.88 19.28
C GLU A 24 25.20 -8.42 18.83
N LYS A 25 25.26 -9.10 17.67
CA LYS A 25 26.49 -9.68 17.09
C LYS A 25 27.14 -8.79 16.03
N LEU A 26 26.65 -7.55 15.88
CA LEU A 26 27.21 -6.60 14.93
C LEU A 26 28.22 -5.69 15.61
N HIS A 27 29.41 -5.60 15.02
CA HIS A 27 30.45 -4.71 15.50
C HIS A 27 30.57 -3.52 14.54
N ILE A 28 30.54 -2.31 15.10
CA ILE A 28 30.75 -1.08 14.36
C ILE A 28 32.09 -0.53 14.80
N SER A 29 33.01 -0.37 13.85
CA SER A 29 34.30 0.25 14.15
C SER A 29 34.11 1.76 14.40
N PRO A 30 34.66 2.32 15.49
CA PRO A 30 34.48 3.72 15.82
C PRO A 30 35.23 4.67 14.87
N ILE A 31 36.27 4.17 14.19
CA ILE A 31 37.17 4.99 13.37
C ILE A 31 36.61 5.21 11.95
N ASP A 32 36.27 4.12 11.27
CA ASP A 32 35.83 4.13 9.87
C ASP A 32 34.32 3.90 9.71
N ARG A 33 33.61 3.63 10.82
CA ARG A 33 32.16 3.31 10.86
C ARG A 33 31.77 2.08 10.04
N HIS A 34 32.74 1.26 9.65
CA HIS A 34 32.47 0.02 8.95
C HIS A 34 31.81 -0.99 9.88
N VAL A 35 30.81 -1.70 9.35
CA VAL A 35 30.08 -2.72 10.10
C VAL A 35 30.61 -4.10 9.74
N LYS A 36 31.05 -4.86 10.74
CA LYS A 36 31.48 -6.25 10.60
C LYS A 36 30.51 -7.17 11.31
N VAL A 37 30.24 -8.31 10.70
CA VAL A 37 29.45 -9.37 11.31
C VAL A 37 30.39 -10.21 12.18
N GLY A 38 30.10 -10.30 13.49
CA GLY A 38 30.90 -11.07 14.43
C GLY A 38 30.46 -12.53 14.54
N ILE A 39 31.42 -13.40 14.91
CA ILE A 39 31.24 -14.79 15.37
C ILE A 39 30.53 -15.72 14.36
N LEU A 40 31.34 -16.49 13.63
CA LEU A 40 30.90 -17.56 12.71
C LEU A 40 30.76 -18.93 13.39
N GLY A 41 30.70 -19.00 14.73
CA GLY A 41 30.73 -20.27 15.46
C GLY A 41 29.58 -21.24 15.14
N ASN A 42 28.46 -20.72 14.63
CA ASN A 42 27.30 -21.50 14.16
C ASN A 42 27.12 -21.42 12.63
N ALA A 43 28.12 -20.95 11.90
CA ALA A 43 28.04 -20.93 10.44
C ALA A 43 27.91 -22.38 9.93
N ALA A 44 27.03 -22.57 8.96
CA ALA A 44 26.70 -23.89 8.45
C ALA A 44 27.00 -23.96 6.96
N ASN A 45 27.58 -25.07 6.51
CA ASN A 45 27.89 -25.29 5.12
C ASN A 45 26.65 -25.79 4.38
N PHE A 46 26.46 -25.32 3.15
CA PHE A 46 25.38 -25.77 2.28
C PHE A 46 25.54 -27.25 1.90
N ASN A 47 26.77 -27.78 1.92
CA ASN A 47 27.12 -29.11 1.43
C ASN A 47 27.24 -30.18 2.53
N ASP A 48 26.87 -29.92 3.78
CA ASP A 48 26.98 -30.89 4.91
C ASP A 48 25.97 -32.07 4.82
N CYS A 49 25.68 -32.58 3.63
CA CYS A 49 24.89 -33.79 3.41
C CYS A 49 25.76 -34.89 2.79
N ILE A 50 25.71 -36.08 3.39
CA ILE A 50 26.34 -37.32 2.90
C ILE A 50 25.87 -37.57 1.46
N PRO A 51 26.76 -37.99 0.53
CA PRO A 51 26.41 -38.15 -0.88
C PRO A 51 25.56 -39.41 -1.07
N ASP A 52 24.24 -39.23 -1.14
CA ASP A 52 23.35 -40.19 -1.80
C ASP A 52 22.77 -39.51 -3.05
N ASP A 53 22.97 -40.13 -4.21
CA ASP A 53 22.74 -39.56 -5.55
C ASP A 53 21.29 -39.13 -5.86
N ASN A 54 20.32 -39.41 -4.98
CA ASN A 54 18.91 -39.06 -5.16
C ASN A 54 18.47 -37.74 -4.47
N LYS A 55 19.40 -36.93 -3.94
CA LYS A 55 19.08 -35.76 -3.08
C LYS A 55 19.45 -34.37 -3.63
N LEU A 56 19.77 -34.23 -4.92
CA LEU A 56 20.21 -32.95 -5.50
C LEU A 56 19.20 -31.80 -5.28
N ASP A 57 17.90 -32.08 -5.44
CA ASP A 57 16.82 -31.10 -5.18
C ASP A 57 16.73 -30.74 -3.68
N SER A 58 16.91 -31.71 -2.79
CA SER A 58 16.88 -31.47 -1.34
C SER A 58 18.03 -30.59 -0.84
N ASN A 59 19.22 -30.70 -1.46
CA ASN A 59 20.37 -29.85 -1.16
C ASN A 59 20.16 -28.41 -1.65
N MET A 60 19.58 -28.25 -2.85
CA MET A 60 19.22 -26.94 -3.38
C MET A 60 18.13 -26.25 -2.54
N ASP A 61 17.18 -27.02 -2.00
CA ASP A 61 16.15 -26.49 -1.12
C ASP A 61 16.70 -26.10 0.25
N ARG A 62 17.62 -26.90 0.83
CA ARG A 62 18.34 -26.54 2.06
C ARG A 62 19.12 -25.24 1.90
N ARG A 63 19.91 -25.11 0.84
CA ARG A 63 20.67 -23.89 0.53
C ARG A 63 19.76 -22.67 0.44
N LYS A 64 18.66 -22.76 -0.33
CA LYS A 64 17.67 -21.68 -0.46
C LYS A 64 17.05 -21.31 0.89
N MET A 65 16.71 -22.29 1.73
CA MET A 65 16.15 -22.05 3.07
C MET A 65 17.14 -21.30 3.98
N MET A 66 18.40 -21.71 3.99
CA MET A 66 19.44 -21.09 4.83
C MET A 66 19.75 -19.66 4.39
N ILE A 67 19.88 -19.42 3.09
CA ILE A 67 20.04 -18.07 2.53
C ILE A 67 18.82 -17.21 2.88
N ALA A 68 17.61 -17.74 2.70
CA ALA A 68 16.38 -17.03 3.01
C ALA A 68 16.24 -16.73 4.52
N PHE A 69 16.82 -17.56 5.38
CA PHE A 69 16.87 -17.32 6.82
C PHE A 69 17.78 -16.13 7.15
N ASP A 70 19.02 -16.14 6.66
CA ASP A 70 19.97 -15.04 6.86
C ASP A 70 19.40 -13.70 6.36
N MET A 71 18.77 -13.72 5.18
CA MET A 71 18.12 -12.53 4.61
C MET A 71 16.95 -12.01 5.46
N ARG A 72 16.20 -12.91 6.11
CA ARG A 72 15.14 -12.52 7.05
C ARG A 72 15.72 -11.85 8.28
N CYS A 73 16.80 -12.39 8.83
CA CYS A 73 17.50 -11.78 9.97
C CYS A 73 18.05 -10.39 9.62
N LEU A 74 18.60 -10.20 8.42
CA LEU A 74 19.00 -8.87 7.93
C LEU A 74 17.81 -7.91 7.83
N GLY A 75 16.63 -8.38 7.44
CA GLY A 75 15.39 -7.61 7.49
C GLY A 75 15.03 -7.17 8.92
N PHE A 76 15.14 -8.05 9.91
CA PHE A 76 14.91 -7.70 11.31
C PHE A 76 15.93 -6.71 11.86
N ILE A 77 17.20 -6.87 11.50
CA ILE A 77 18.26 -5.92 11.83
C ILE A 77 17.95 -4.56 11.23
N MET A 78 17.59 -4.50 9.93
CA MET A 78 17.21 -3.26 9.26
C MET A 78 16.03 -2.58 9.95
N ALA A 79 14.98 -3.34 10.28
CA ALA A 79 13.80 -2.82 10.96
C ALA A 79 14.16 -2.20 12.32
N LYS A 80 14.90 -2.93 13.17
CA LYS A 80 15.33 -2.46 14.50
C LYS A 80 16.29 -1.27 14.46
N MET A 81 17.18 -1.23 13.45
CA MET A 81 18.11 -0.12 13.27
C MET A 81 17.39 1.19 12.94
N VAL A 82 16.32 1.12 12.14
CA VAL A 82 15.62 2.29 11.63
C VAL A 82 14.45 2.69 12.53
N LEU A 83 13.74 1.73 13.11
CA LEU A 83 12.60 1.92 14.00
C LEU A 83 12.97 1.45 15.41
N ARG A 84 13.38 2.39 16.26
CA ARG A 84 13.87 2.08 17.62
C ARG A 84 12.80 1.43 18.50
N ASP A 85 11.52 1.69 18.25
CA ASP A 85 10.41 1.08 18.99
C ASP A 85 10.39 -0.46 18.85
N LEU A 86 10.96 -1.00 17.77
CA LEU A 86 11.11 -2.45 17.59
C LEU A 86 12.21 -3.06 18.48
N MET A 87 12.91 -2.26 19.28
CA MET A 87 13.79 -2.75 20.35
C MET A 87 12.98 -3.19 21.58
N ASP A 88 11.77 -2.65 21.79
CA ASP A 88 10.85 -3.12 22.83
C ASP A 88 10.37 -4.54 22.47
N PRO A 89 10.62 -5.55 23.34
CA PRO A 89 10.17 -6.92 23.11
C PRO A 89 8.66 -7.06 22.84
N MET A 90 7.81 -6.23 23.47
CA MET A 90 6.36 -6.29 23.29
C MET A 90 5.93 -5.81 21.90
N ILE A 91 6.48 -4.67 21.45
CA ILE A 91 6.24 -4.13 20.11
C ILE A 91 6.81 -5.09 19.06
N PHE A 92 8.01 -5.63 19.30
CA PHE A 92 8.64 -6.60 18.40
C PHE A 92 7.87 -7.92 18.32
N ALA A 93 7.23 -8.36 19.42
CA ALA A 93 6.37 -9.54 19.40
C ALA A 93 5.15 -9.33 18.49
N LYS A 94 4.48 -8.17 18.57
CA LYS A 94 3.38 -7.81 17.65
C LYS A 94 3.85 -7.79 16.20
N PHE A 95 5.03 -7.23 15.94
CA PHE A 95 5.64 -7.20 14.62
C PHE A 95 5.96 -8.60 14.06
N LYS A 96 6.52 -9.50 14.89
CA LYS A 96 6.71 -10.90 14.49
C LYS A 96 5.38 -11.61 14.24
N ALA A 97 4.39 -11.39 15.11
CA ALA A 97 3.06 -11.99 14.96
C ALA A 97 2.41 -11.57 13.64
N PHE A 98 2.54 -10.31 13.24
CA PHE A 98 2.09 -9.81 11.94
C PHE A 98 2.66 -10.64 10.78
N LEU A 99 3.97 -10.90 10.76
CA LEU A 99 4.63 -11.68 9.71
C LEU A 99 4.26 -13.18 9.77
N SER A 100 4.17 -13.74 10.98
CA SER A 100 3.84 -15.16 11.18
C SER A 100 2.39 -15.51 10.82
N LYS A 101 1.45 -14.56 10.94
CA LYS A 101 0.06 -14.70 10.48
C LYS A 101 -0.08 -14.73 8.94
N GLY A 102 1.03 -14.59 8.20
CA GLY A 102 1.02 -14.62 6.73
C GLY A 102 0.60 -13.30 6.09
N ASN A 103 0.59 -12.20 6.84
CA ASN A 103 0.33 -10.88 6.27
C ASN A 103 1.46 -10.46 5.32
N GLU A 104 1.09 -9.75 4.26
CA GLU A 104 2.03 -9.25 3.26
C GLU A 104 2.95 -8.17 3.85
N PRO A 105 4.29 -8.35 3.84
CA PRO A 105 5.23 -7.39 4.42
C PRO A 105 5.24 -6.03 3.74
N SER A 106 4.68 -5.89 2.56
CA SER A 106 4.52 -4.58 1.93
C SER A 106 3.68 -3.65 2.84
N CYS A 107 2.65 -4.18 3.51
CA CYS A 107 1.75 -3.41 4.38
C CYS A 107 2.37 -3.02 5.75
N LEU A 108 3.68 -3.21 5.91
CA LEU A 108 4.40 -2.93 7.15
C LEU A 108 4.32 -1.46 7.55
N ARG A 109 4.32 -0.53 6.58
CA ARG A 109 4.25 0.91 6.87
C ARG A 109 2.93 1.23 7.58
N GLU A 110 1.81 0.80 6.99
CA GLU A 110 0.46 1.02 7.50
C GLU A 110 0.28 0.36 8.87
N PHE A 111 0.78 -0.87 9.03
CA PHE A 111 0.78 -1.58 10.32
C PHE A 111 1.54 -0.85 11.42
N LEU A 112 2.79 -0.48 11.13
CA LEU A 112 3.69 0.11 12.12
C LEU A 112 3.25 1.51 12.52
N MET A 113 2.63 2.28 11.62
CA MET A 113 2.06 3.59 11.98
C MET A 113 1.04 3.46 13.13
N HIS A 114 0.22 2.41 13.18
CA HIS A 114 -0.76 2.23 14.25
C HIS A 114 -0.16 1.78 15.59
N ILE A 115 0.94 1.04 15.55
CA ILE A 115 1.58 0.50 16.76
C ILE A 115 2.53 1.52 17.38
N VAL A 116 3.29 2.23 16.54
CA VAL A 116 4.38 3.11 16.98
C VAL A 116 3.90 4.54 17.24
N ASN A 117 2.96 5.08 16.45
CA ASN A 117 2.51 6.48 16.60
C ASN A 117 1.42 6.69 17.68
N ARG A 118 1.31 5.81 18.70
CA ARG A 118 0.36 6.06 19.80
C ARG A 118 0.69 7.31 20.61
N ASN A 119 1.91 7.84 20.50
CA ASN A 119 2.29 9.17 20.99
C ASN A 119 2.96 9.94 19.83
N PRO A 120 2.39 11.06 19.36
CA PRO A 120 2.97 11.85 18.28
C PRO A 120 4.19 12.61 18.82
N SER A 121 5.33 11.93 18.93
CA SER A 121 6.60 12.63 19.08
C SER A 121 6.99 13.21 17.72
N PRO A 122 7.56 14.44 17.65
CA PRO A 122 7.73 15.16 16.37
C PRO A 122 8.71 14.54 15.38
N GLU A 123 9.47 13.50 15.74
CA GLU A 123 10.55 13.00 14.87
C GLU A 123 10.67 11.48 14.89
N ASN A 124 9.69 10.81 14.28
CA ASN A 124 9.87 9.42 13.86
C ASN A 124 10.80 9.35 12.62
N VAL A 125 12.08 9.71 12.82
CA VAL A 125 13.15 9.75 11.81
C VAL A 125 13.23 8.43 11.04
N GLY A 126 12.90 7.31 11.69
CA GLY A 126 12.83 5.99 11.06
C GLY A 126 11.85 5.91 9.89
N PHE A 127 10.60 6.36 10.09
CA PHE A 127 9.60 6.42 9.03
C PHE A 127 10.08 7.33 7.89
N GLN A 128 10.63 8.49 8.23
CA GLN A 128 11.16 9.43 7.24
C GLN A 128 12.27 8.78 6.40
N ILE A 129 13.21 8.06 7.01
CA ILE A 129 14.29 7.34 6.31
C ILE A 129 13.72 6.32 5.33
N LEU A 130 12.71 5.55 5.73
CA LEU A 130 12.11 4.51 4.89
C LEU A 130 11.22 5.10 3.77
N ASP A 131 10.62 6.26 4.01
CA ASP A 131 9.82 7.03 3.04
C ASP A 131 10.69 7.79 2.02
N ARG A 132 12.01 7.95 2.26
CA ARG A 132 12.93 8.56 1.28
C ARG A 132 12.94 7.77 -0.03
N ASN A 133 13.30 8.47 -1.11
CA ASN A 133 13.39 7.92 -2.46
C ASN A 133 12.11 7.16 -2.83
N TRP A 134 10.95 7.79 -2.62
CA TRP A 134 9.64 7.25 -3.00
C TRP A 134 9.31 5.92 -2.31
N GLY A 135 9.70 5.77 -1.04
CA GLY A 135 9.41 4.57 -0.25
C GLY A 135 10.33 3.38 -0.54
N ALA A 136 11.50 3.58 -1.16
CA ALA A 136 12.42 2.49 -1.48
C ALA A 136 12.89 1.73 -0.22
N GLY A 137 12.99 2.39 0.93
CA GLY A 137 13.36 1.72 2.18
C GLY A 137 12.32 0.69 2.62
N TRP A 138 11.04 1.06 2.55
CA TRP A 138 9.93 0.14 2.79
C TRP A 138 9.92 -1.03 1.81
N ASN A 139 10.22 -0.79 0.53
CA ASN A 139 10.27 -1.87 -0.46
C ASN A 139 11.37 -2.89 -0.15
N LEU A 140 12.58 -2.41 0.16
CA LEU A 140 13.67 -3.31 0.52
C LEU A 140 13.32 -4.12 1.77
N LEU A 141 12.76 -3.45 2.78
CA LEU A 141 12.37 -4.09 4.03
C LEU A 141 11.30 -5.17 3.80
N SER A 142 10.28 -4.89 2.99
CA SER A 142 9.25 -5.88 2.67
C SER A 142 9.82 -7.08 1.93
N LEU A 143 10.77 -6.87 1.01
CA LEU A 143 11.42 -7.94 0.26
C LEU A 143 12.36 -8.79 1.11
N LEU A 144 13.06 -8.20 2.09
CA LEU A 144 13.87 -8.94 3.07
C LEU A 144 13.01 -9.81 3.99
N LEU A 145 11.82 -9.32 4.32
CA LEU A 145 10.89 -9.95 5.25
C LEU A 145 9.78 -10.78 4.57
N ALA A 146 9.88 -11.02 3.26
CA ALA A 146 8.95 -11.84 2.50
C ALA A 146 8.69 -13.19 3.20
N THR A 147 7.40 -13.55 3.32
CA THR A 147 6.96 -14.76 4.02
C THR A 147 7.40 -16.02 3.27
N LYS A 148 7.29 -16.00 1.94
CA LYS A 148 7.75 -17.08 1.06
C LYS A 148 9.23 -16.91 0.74
N SER A 149 10.01 -18.00 0.86
CA SER A 149 11.43 -18.01 0.52
C SER A 149 11.70 -17.64 -0.94
N SER A 150 10.80 -18.01 -1.87
CA SER A 150 10.91 -17.71 -3.30
C SER A 150 10.69 -16.23 -3.66
N GLN A 151 10.01 -15.48 -2.80
CA GLN A 151 9.75 -14.04 -2.99
C GLN A 151 10.76 -13.17 -2.25
N LYS A 152 11.64 -13.79 -1.46
CA LYS A 152 12.65 -13.07 -0.68
C LYS A 152 13.78 -12.63 -1.59
N ILE A 153 14.21 -11.39 -1.42
CA ILE A 153 15.32 -10.83 -2.20
C ILE A 153 16.63 -11.55 -1.89
N SER A 154 17.42 -11.79 -2.94
CA SER A 154 18.79 -12.32 -2.79
C SER A 154 19.74 -11.25 -2.27
N CYS A 155 20.90 -11.63 -1.71
CA CYS A 155 21.90 -10.64 -1.26
C CYS A 155 22.35 -9.73 -2.41
N LEU A 156 22.57 -10.32 -3.60
CA LEU A 156 23.03 -9.60 -4.79
C LEU A 156 22.00 -8.56 -5.23
N ASP A 157 20.73 -8.94 -5.29
CA ASP A 157 19.65 -8.03 -5.69
C ASP A 157 19.42 -6.94 -4.63
N ALA A 158 19.55 -7.28 -3.35
CA ALA A 158 19.48 -6.32 -2.25
C ALA A 158 20.59 -5.26 -2.35
N LEU A 159 21.82 -5.67 -2.70
CA LEU A 159 22.94 -4.74 -2.92
C LEU A 159 22.73 -3.80 -4.11
N ARG A 160 21.93 -4.21 -5.10
CA ARG A 160 21.53 -3.41 -6.28
C ARG A 160 20.26 -2.59 -6.03
N HIS A 161 19.66 -2.70 -4.86
CA HIS A 161 18.41 -2.05 -4.55
C HIS A 161 18.57 -0.52 -4.48
N PRO A 162 17.67 0.29 -5.08
CA PRO A 162 17.74 1.76 -5.09
C PRO A 162 17.85 2.44 -3.72
N PHE A 163 17.46 1.75 -2.65
CA PHE A 163 17.62 2.24 -1.29
C PHE A 163 19.10 2.24 -0.84
N LEU A 164 19.90 1.27 -1.28
CA LEU A 164 21.32 1.14 -0.93
C LEU A 164 22.24 1.70 -2.00
N CYS A 165 21.79 1.71 -3.25
CA CYS A 165 22.44 2.39 -4.36
C CYS A 165 22.07 3.88 -4.31
N GLY A 166 22.97 4.71 -3.77
CA GLY A 166 22.81 6.17 -3.85
C GLY A 166 22.63 6.64 -5.30
N PRO A 167 22.20 7.91 -5.53
CA PRO A 167 21.80 8.42 -6.85
C PRO A 167 22.88 8.34 -7.95
N ARG A 168 24.13 8.06 -7.57
CA ARG A 168 25.27 7.87 -8.47
C ARG A 168 25.32 6.47 -9.12
N TRP A 169 24.64 5.48 -8.56
CA TRP A 169 24.56 4.12 -9.11
C TRP A 169 23.22 3.93 -9.82
N ARG A 170 23.22 4.16 -11.14
CA ARG A 170 22.02 4.01 -11.98
C ARG A 170 21.81 2.54 -12.32
N VAL A 171 21.16 1.80 -11.42
CA VAL A 171 20.53 0.54 -11.80
C VAL A 171 19.22 0.89 -12.50
N ASP A 172 18.99 0.36 -13.71
CA ASP A 172 17.71 0.53 -14.38
C ASP A 172 16.61 -0.06 -13.48
N PRO A 173 15.63 0.76 -13.03
CA PRO A 173 14.64 0.28 -12.07
C PRO A 173 13.72 -0.73 -12.75
N THR A 174 13.40 -1.80 -12.02
CA THR A 174 12.40 -2.78 -12.47
C THR A 174 11.01 -2.12 -12.55
N MET A 175 10.13 -2.68 -13.37
CA MET A 175 8.75 -2.18 -13.45
C MET A 175 8.03 -2.21 -12.10
N ASP A 176 8.33 -3.20 -11.26
CA ASP A 176 7.77 -3.33 -9.91
C ASP A 176 8.22 -2.18 -9.01
N MET A 177 9.49 -1.80 -9.08
CA MET A 177 10.03 -0.64 -8.37
C MET A 177 9.41 0.68 -8.84
N ILE A 178 9.19 0.84 -10.15
CA ILE A 178 8.52 2.02 -10.70
C ILE A 178 7.10 2.12 -10.15
N ARG A 179 6.32 1.03 -10.18
CA ARG A 179 4.95 0.96 -9.65
C ARG A 179 4.93 1.26 -8.15
N TRP A 180 5.84 0.66 -7.39
CA TRP A 180 6.01 0.93 -5.96
C TRP A 180 6.28 2.40 -5.68
N SER A 181 7.17 3.01 -6.45
CA SER A 181 7.55 4.42 -6.30
C SER A 181 6.38 5.35 -6.60
N LEU A 182 5.61 5.07 -7.66
CA LEU A 182 4.40 5.82 -8.01
C LEU A 182 3.35 5.74 -6.90
N GLY A 183 3.05 4.53 -6.42
CA GLY A 183 2.08 4.30 -5.35
C GLY A 183 2.47 4.96 -4.04
N SER A 184 3.72 4.77 -3.60
CA SER A 184 4.23 5.39 -2.37
C SER A 184 4.26 6.92 -2.46
N THR A 185 4.55 7.48 -3.65
CA THR A 185 4.48 8.93 -3.87
C THR A 185 3.05 9.43 -3.80
N ALA A 186 2.09 8.72 -4.39
CA ALA A 186 0.68 9.10 -4.34
C ALA A 186 0.18 9.13 -2.89
N VAL A 187 0.46 8.08 -2.11
CA VAL A 187 0.12 8.01 -0.68
C VAL A 187 0.74 9.17 0.10
N ARG A 188 2.02 9.47 -0.11
CA ARG A 188 2.69 10.57 0.61
C ARG A 188 2.07 11.93 0.29
N ILE A 189 1.78 12.22 -0.98
CA ILE A 189 1.13 13.49 -1.35
C ILE A 189 -0.27 13.58 -0.71
N THR A 190 -1.01 12.47 -0.61
CA THR A 190 -2.32 12.46 0.04
C THR A 190 -2.24 12.68 1.56
N GLU A 191 -1.18 12.22 2.21
CA GLU A 191 -0.95 12.41 3.65
C GLU A 191 -0.47 13.84 4.00
N GLU A 192 0.25 14.51 3.10
CA GLU A 192 0.76 15.89 3.28
C GLU A 192 -0.35 16.98 3.30
N TYR A 193 -1.64 16.59 3.29
CA TYR A 193 -2.89 17.31 3.65
C TYR A 193 -3.21 18.69 3.01
N ILE A 194 -2.33 19.35 2.25
CA ILE A 194 -2.56 20.69 1.70
C ILE A 194 -2.83 20.66 0.18
N TYR A 195 -4.03 20.25 -0.22
CA TYR A 195 -4.40 20.05 -1.63
C TYR A 195 -4.58 21.35 -2.44
N GLY A 196 -3.46 21.93 -2.89
CA GLY A 196 -3.46 22.89 -3.99
C GLY A 196 -3.83 22.23 -5.33
N ARG A 197 -4.29 23.02 -6.31
CA ARG A 197 -4.64 22.55 -7.67
C ARG A 197 -3.50 21.75 -8.32
N GLN A 198 -2.25 22.14 -8.06
CA GLN A 198 -1.06 21.47 -8.58
C GLN A 198 -0.89 20.05 -8.03
N GLN A 199 -1.10 19.85 -6.72
CA GLN A 199 -0.99 18.53 -6.10
C GLN A 199 -2.09 17.58 -6.59
N ARG A 200 -3.33 18.07 -6.72
CA ARG A 200 -4.44 17.29 -7.28
C ARG A 200 -4.15 16.80 -8.70
N ARG A 201 -3.63 17.70 -9.55
CA ARG A 201 -3.18 17.34 -10.92
C ARG A 201 -2.07 16.29 -10.88
N ARG A 202 -1.12 16.43 -9.96
CA ARG A 202 -0.01 15.48 -9.81
C ARG A 202 -0.48 14.10 -9.33
N ILE A 203 -1.42 14.02 -8.39
CA ILE A 203 -2.03 12.75 -7.96
C ILE A 203 -2.79 12.12 -9.13
N ALA A 204 -3.63 12.87 -9.83
CA ALA A 204 -4.37 12.36 -11.00
C ALA A 204 -3.42 11.77 -12.05
N TYR A 205 -2.32 12.49 -12.36
CA TYR A 205 -1.25 12.02 -13.23
C TYR A 205 -0.62 10.71 -12.75
N PHE A 206 -0.29 10.58 -11.46
CA PHE A 206 0.27 9.33 -10.92
C PHE A 206 -0.72 8.17 -10.96
N ILE A 207 -2.00 8.43 -10.69
CA ILE A 207 -3.05 7.41 -10.81
C ILE A 207 -3.13 6.89 -12.24
N GLU A 208 -3.13 7.77 -13.25
CA GLU A 208 -3.17 7.36 -14.65
C GLU A 208 -1.94 6.54 -15.06
N LEU A 209 -0.75 6.94 -14.60
CA LEU A 209 0.46 6.14 -14.81
C LEU A 209 0.35 4.75 -14.16
N MET A 210 -0.14 4.66 -12.92
CA MET A 210 -0.32 3.36 -12.24
C MET A 210 -1.31 2.46 -12.97
N GLU A 211 -2.38 3.03 -13.53
CA GLU A 211 -3.37 2.30 -14.31
C GLU A 211 -2.82 1.77 -15.64
N MET A 212 -1.99 2.55 -16.33
CA MET A 212 -1.30 2.06 -17.54
C MET A 212 -0.28 0.97 -17.23
N LEU A 213 0.37 1.05 -16.07
CA LEU A 213 1.36 0.08 -15.63
C LEU A 213 0.74 -1.10 -14.86
N ASN A 214 -0.59 -1.27 -14.91
CA ASN A 214 -1.29 -2.31 -14.17
C ASN A 214 -0.81 -3.73 -14.60
N PRO A 215 -0.13 -4.49 -13.72
CA PRO A 215 0.34 -5.85 -14.05
C PRO A 215 -0.81 -6.87 -14.08
N HIS A 216 -1.95 -6.55 -13.47
CA HIS A 216 -3.04 -7.46 -13.19
C HIS A 216 -4.34 -6.93 -13.80
N SER A 217 -4.37 -6.72 -15.10
CA SER A 217 -5.59 -6.26 -15.80
C SER A 217 -6.66 -7.34 -15.96
N LYS A 218 -6.30 -8.63 -15.79
CA LYS A 218 -7.21 -9.77 -15.96
C LYS A 218 -7.98 -10.07 -14.67
N PRO A 219 -9.30 -10.30 -14.73
CA PRO A 219 -10.12 -10.65 -13.56
C PRO A 219 -9.61 -11.85 -12.74
N ARG A 220 -9.01 -12.85 -13.40
CA ARG A 220 -8.50 -14.04 -12.71
C ARG A 220 -7.47 -13.70 -11.63
N SER A 221 -6.61 -12.70 -11.88
CA SER A 221 -5.61 -12.26 -10.90
C SER A 221 -6.24 -11.63 -9.65
N TRP A 222 -7.39 -10.96 -9.81
CA TRP A 222 -8.08 -10.26 -8.74
C TRP A 222 -8.78 -11.19 -7.74
N LEU A 223 -9.04 -12.44 -8.14
CA LEU A 223 -9.69 -13.45 -7.30
C LEU A 223 -8.94 -13.72 -5.99
N GLU A 224 -7.64 -13.52 -5.97
CA GLU A 224 -6.78 -13.74 -4.80
C GLU A 224 -6.29 -12.40 -4.21
N MET A 225 -6.18 -11.36 -5.03
CA MET A 225 -5.57 -10.09 -4.64
C MET A 225 -6.54 -9.10 -3.97
N LEU A 226 -7.81 -9.10 -4.40
CA LEU A 226 -8.80 -8.13 -3.96
C LEU A 226 -9.30 -8.33 -2.51
N PRO A 227 -9.46 -9.58 -1.99
CA PRO A 227 -9.96 -9.77 -0.63
C PRO A 227 -9.11 -9.09 0.44
N GLY A 228 -9.78 -8.42 1.38
CA GLY A 228 -9.14 -7.70 2.48
C GLY A 228 -9.92 -6.46 2.91
N LYS A 229 -9.42 -5.81 3.96
CA LYS A 229 -9.93 -4.53 4.46
C LYS A 229 -9.11 -3.38 3.83
N TRP A 230 -9.80 -2.44 3.20
CA TRP A 230 -9.19 -1.33 2.47
C TRP A 230 -9.67 -0.01 3.07
N ARG A 231 -8.75 0.86 3.50
CA ARG A 231 -9.06 2.21 4.00
C ARG A 231 -9.01 3.20 2.85
N LEU A 232 -10.03 4.04 2.73
CA LEU A 232 -10.07 5.12 1.76
C LEU A 232 -9.10 6.23 2.18
N LEU A 233 -8.16 6.59 1.30
CA LEU A 233 -7.22 7.70 1.51
C LEU A 233 -7.64 8.96 0.77
N TYR A 234 -8.07 8.83 -0.48
CA TYR A 234 -8.32 9.99 -1.35
C TYR A 234 -9.37 9.70 -2.41
N SER A 235 -10.09 10.75 -2.83
CA SER A 235 -10.97 10.73 -4.00
C SER A 235 -10.69 11.95 -4.87
N THR A 236 -10.53 11.74 -6.18
CA THR A 236 -10.34 12.85 -7.13
C THR A 236 -11.62 13.64 -7.38
N GLY A 237 -12.79 13.00 -7.21
CA GLY A 237 -14.09 13.61 -7.48
C GLY A 237 -14.54 14.52 -6.36
N ARG A 238 -14.34 14.09 -5.11
CA ARG A 238 -14.79 14.82 -3.93
C ARG A 238 -13.71 14.86 -2.85
N HIS A 239 -13.48 16.05 -2.33
CA HIS A 239 -12.59 16.25 -1.19
C HIS A 239 -13.21 15.67 0.07
N ILE A 240 -12.47 14.80 0.74
CA ILE A 240 -12.86 14.22 2.02
C ILE A 240 -12.43 15.18 3.13
N GLY A 241 -13.35 15.53 4.02
CA GLY A 241 -13.03 16.21 5.30
C GLY A 241 -12.63 17.70 5.26
N LEU A 242 -12.65 18.37 4.10
CA LEU A 242 -12.36 19.82 4.02
C LEU A 242 -13.48 20.57 3.31
N THR A 243 -14.34 21.21 4.10
CA THR A 243 -15.35 22.15 3.59
C THR A 243 -15.35 23.40 4.44
N PHE A 244 -15.26 24.58 3.82
CA PHE A 244 -15.44 25.89 4.49
C PHE A 244 -16.90 26.16 4.88
N ARG A 245 -17.82 25.25 4.57
CA ARG A 245 -19.22 25.37 4.94
C ARG A 245 -19.38 25.13 6.43
N GLN A 246 -20.33 25.83 7.03
CA GLN A 246 -20.82 25.53 8.37
C GLN A 246 -21.92 24.45 8.26
N PRO A 247 -21.69 23.21 8.72
CA PRO A 247 -22.69 22.16 8.60
C PRO A 247 -23.81 22.33 9.64
N SER A 248 -25.03 21.90 9.31
CA SER A 248 -26.18 21.92 10.22
C SER A 248 -25.96 21.01 11.43
N THR A 249 -25.34 19.86 11.19
CA THR A 249 -24.91 18.91 12.22
C THR A 249 -23.43 18.66 12.04
N ARG A 250 -22.65 18.77 13.11
CA ARG A 250 -21.19 18.66 13.02
C ARG A 250 -20.77 17.21 13.14
N ILE A 251 -20.12 16.72 12.10
CA ILE A 251 -19.71 15.33 12.02
C ILE A 251 -18.22 15.27 11.74
N LEU A 252 -17.55 14.49 12.58
CA LEU A 252 -16.20 14.04 12.35
C LEU A 252 -16.26 12.63 11.77
N VAL A 253 -16.04 12.50 10.47
CA VAL A 253 -15.90 11.19 9.82
C VAL A 253 -14.55 10.60 10.21
N GLY A 254 -14.56 9.36 10.71
CA GLY A 254 -13.37 8.59 11.01
C GLY A 254 -12.82 7.88 9.76
N ASP A 255 -12.20 6.74 9.98
CA ASP A 255 -11.68 5.94 8.88
C ASP A 255 -12.80 5.21 8.13
N VAL A 256 -12.90 5.50 6.83
CA VAL A 256 -13.82 4.82 5.90
C VAL A 256 -13.15 3.57 5.37
N HIS A 257 -13.79 2.42 5.58
CA HIS A 257 -13.26 1.11 5.19
C HIS A 257 -14.15 0.42 4.18
N LEU A 258 -13.53 -0.30 3.25
CA LEU A 258 -14.15 -1.21 2.31
C LEU A 258 -13.60 -2.61 2.60
N ASN A 259 -14.42 -3.46 3.19
CA ASN A 259 -14.09 -4.86 3.44
C ASN A 259 -14.62 -5.71 2.28
N ILE A 260 -13.70 -6.39 1.58
CA ILE A 260 -14.03 -7.24 0.45
C ILE A 260 -13.75 -8.68 0.86
N THR A 261 -14.80 -9.51 0.92
CA THR A 261 -14.70 -10.93 1.20
C THR A 261 -15.12 -11.75 -0.01
N LYS A 262 -14.44 -12.89 -0.21
CA LYS A 262 -14.72 -13.80 -1.32
C LYS A 262 -15.71 -14.87 -0.86
N LEU A 263 -16.89 -14.96 -1.49
CA LEU A 263 -17.87 -16.00 -1.14
C LEU A 263 -17.62 -17.32 -1.88
N SER A 264 -17.31 -17.26 -3.17
CA SER A 264 -17.17 -18.45 -4.02
C SER A 264 -16.04 -18.31 -5.02
N LYS A 265 -15.19 -19.35 -5.13
CA LYS A 265 -14.14 -19.44 -6.15
C LYS A 265 -14.71 -19.63 -7.57
N LEU A 266 -15.82 -20.36 -7.70
CA LEU A 266 -16.39 -20.74 -9.00
C LEU A 266 -17.08 -19.57 -9.72
N HIS A 267 -17.73 -18.67 -8.97
CA HIS A 267 -18.53 -17.58 -9.54
C HIS A 267 -17.88 -16.19 -9.51
N ALA A 268 -16.66 -16.08 -8.98
CA ALA A 268 -15.96 -14.79 -8.84
C ALA A 268 -16.82 -13.73 -8.12
N THR A 269 -17.61 -14.18 -7.13
CA THR A 269 -18.54 -13.34 -6.37
C THR A 269 -17.89 -12.90 -5.06
N PHE A 270 -17.98 -11.61 -4.79
CA PHE A 270 -17.50 -10.95 -3.59
C PHE A 270 -18.65 -10.34 -2.79
N SER A 271 -18.54 -10.30 -1.47
CA SER A 271 -19.32 -9.41 -0.63
C SER A 271 -18.43 -8.22 -0.33
N ILE A 272 -18.96 -7.05 -0.64
CA ILE A 272 -18.31 -5.78 -0.42
C ILE A 272 -19.11 -5.07 0.66
N LYS A 273 -18.47 -4.87 1.81
CA LYS A 273 -19.02 -4.16 2.95
C LYS A 273 -18.27 -2.84 3.13
N SER A 274 -18.93 -1.72 2.91
CA SER A 274 -18.42 -0.41 3.30
C SER A 274 -18.81 -0.10 4.74
N ASP A 275 -17.84 0.26 5.57
CA ASP A 275 -17.98 0.61 6.97
C ASP A 275 -17.48 2.04 7.19
N ILE A 276 -18.39 2.93 7.59
CA ILE A 276 -18.12 4.34 7.87
C ILE A 276 -18.44 4.61 9.34
N GLY A 277 -17.40 4.74 10.16
CA GLY A 277 -17.52 5.25 11.52
C GLY A 277 -17.46 6.78 11.55
N PHE A 278 -18.35 7.41 12.31
CA PHE A 278 -18.34 8.85 12.50
C PHE A 278 -18.74 9.24 13.93
N LYS A 279 -18.34 10.44 14.35
CA LYS A 279 -18.75 11.04 15.62
C LYS A 279 -19.55 12.30 15.36
N VAL A 280 -20.69 12.40 16.01
CA VAL A 280 -21.57 13.57 15.95
C VAL A 280 -21.30 14.42 17.19
N MET A 281 -20.81 15.64 16.97
CA MET A 281 -20.51 16.56 18.06
C MET A 281 -21.78 17.34 18.40
N LEU A 282 -22.25 17.18 19.63
CA LEU A 282 -23.43 17.86 20.16
C LEU A 282 -22.98 19.21 20.72
N GLY A 283 -23.40 20.31 20.09
CA GLY A 283 -23.09 21.66 20.57
C GLY A 283 -22.80 22.67 19.46
N GLN A 284 -22.75 23.95 19.87
CA GLN A 284 -22.56 25.09 18.98
C GLN A 284 -21.09 25.46 18.78
N ASP A 285 -20.15 24.84 19.49
CA ASP A 285 -18.70 24.96 19.29
C ASP A 285 -18.05 23.62 18.88
N TRP A 286 -16.87 23.66 18.27
CA TRP A 286 -16.09 22.46 18.00
C TRP A 286 -15.39 22.06 19.30
N PRO A 287 -15.81 20.98 19.98
CA PRO A 287 -15.20 20.62 21.24
C PRO A 287 -13.73 20.26 20.99
N HIS A 288 -12.82 20.83 21.79
CA HIS A 288 -11.38 20.65 21.61
C HIS A 288 -10.95 19.17 21.70
N ASP A 289 -11.67 18.40 22.51
CA ASP A 289 -11.48 16.96 22.70
C ASP A 289 -12.15 16.11 21.60
N LYS A 290 -12.87 16.74 20.65
CA LYS A 290 -13.63 16.08 19.57
C LYS A 290 -14.58 15.00 20.11
N THR A 291 -15.12 15.19 21.31
CA THR A 291 -16.08 14.29 21.91
C THR A 291 -17.46 14.42 21.26
N GLY A 292 -18.21 13.32 21.24
CA GLY A 292 -19.50 13.25 20.58
C GLY A 292 -20.09 11.85 20.65
N ALA A 293 -21.36 11.74 20.28
CA ALA A 293 -22.03 10.45 20.17
C ALA A 293 -21.55 9.73 18.89
N SER A 294 -21.29 8.42 18.98
CA SER A 294 -20.79 7.67 17.83
C SER A 294 -21.95 7.24 16.94
N GLY A 295 -21.64 7.11 15.65
CA GLY A 295 -22.53 6.55 14.65
C GLY A 295 -21.76 5.67 13.70
N LYS A 296 -22.45 4.67 13.16
CA LYS A 296 -21.89 3.73 12.21
C LYS A 296 -22.84 3.57 11.04
N LEU A 297 -22.30 3.68 9.83
CA LEU A 297 -23.03 3.41 8.60
C LEU A 297 -22.36 2.24 7.89
N GLU A 298 -23.14 1.19 7.65
CA GLU A 298 -22.71 0.00 6.95
C GLU A 298 -23.50 -0.15 5.63
N ILE A 299 -22.78 -0.36 4.54
CA ILE A 299 -23.36 -0.68 3.23
C ILE A 299 -22.83 -2.04 2.80
N ASN A 300 -23.73 -2.98 2.49
CA ASN A 300 -23.38 -4.31 2.02
C ASN A 300 -23.87 -4.51 0.60
N SER A 301 -23.01 -5.03 -0.28
CA SER A 301 -23.39 -5.41 -1.63
C SER A 301 -22.68 -6.67 -2.10
N LEU A 302 -23.40 -7.49 -2.86
CA LEU A 302 -22.81 -8.63 -3.56
C LEU A 302 -22.36 -8.16 -4.95
N SER A 303 -21.10 -8.45 -5.31
CA SER A 303 -20.51 -8.02 -6.56
C SER A 303 -19.87 -9.18 -7.32
N LYS A 304 -20.19 -9.30 -8.61
CA LYS A 304 -19.55 -10.27 -9.52
C LYS A 304 -18.41 -9.60 -10.27
N LEU A 305 -17.27 -10.26 -10.31
CA LEU A 305 -16.11 -9.78 -11.05
C LEU A 305 -16.18 -10.20 -12.52
N ARG A 306 -16.02 -9.24 -13.44
CA ARG A 306 -16.03 -9.44 -14.89
C ARG A 306 -14.83 -8.76 -15.55
N ALA A 307 -14.50 -9.20 -16.76
CA ALA A 307 -13.57 -8.47 -17.60
C ALA A 307 -14.26 -7.22 -18.15
N GLY A 308 -13.58 -6.09 -18.09
CA GLY A 308 -14.02 -4.83 -18.63
C GLY A 308 -12.94 -4.18 -19.50
N ARG A 309 -13.32 -3.10 -20.18
CA ARG A 309 -12.40 -2.20 -20.86
C ARG A 309 -12.67 -0.79 -20.38
N ARG A 310 -11.62 -0.08 -19.98
CA ARG A 310 -11.67 1.36 -19.78
C ARG A 310 -11.39 2.01 -21.11
N LEU A 311 -12.30 2.86 -21.57
CA LEU A 311 -12.09 3.66 -22.77
C LEU A 311 -11.52 5.01 -22.36
N TYR A 312 -10.47 5.45 -23.05
CA TYR A 312 -10.05 6.84 -23.02
C TYR A 312 -10.72 7.51 -24.20
N ILE A 313 -11.65 8.44 -23.92
CA ILE A 313 -12.32 9.22 -24.95
C ILE A 313 -11.24 9.98 -25.72
N LYS A 314 -10.97 9.62 -26.97
CA LYS A 314 -10.21 10.52 -27.86
C LYS A 314 -11.13 11.71 -28.11
N GLU A 315 -10.72 12.92 -27.72
CA GLU A 315 -11.44 14.11 -28.17
C GLU A 315 -11.39 14.09 -29.71
N GLU A 316 -12.56 14.01 -30.33
CA GLU A 316 -12.67 14.28 -31.75
C GLU A 316 -12.24 15.71 -31.98
N THR A 317 -11.44 15.92 -33.01
CA THR A 317 -11.02 17.22 -33.52
C THR A 317 -12.25 17.95 -34.08
N SER A 318 -13.13 18.45 -33.22
CA SER A 318 -14.26 19.27 -33.60
C SER A 318 -14.28 20.56 -32.80
N THR A 319 -13.78 21.61 -33.46
CA THR A 319 -14.19 23.02 -33.33
C THR A 319 -14.25 23.65 -31.93
N LYS A 320 -13.20 24.43 -31.62
CA LYS A 320 -13.23 25.70 -30.88
C LYS A 320 -14.13 25.74 -29.63
N ILE A 321 -13.66 25.12 -28.54
CA ILE A 321 -13.87 25.68 -27.19
C ILE A 321 -12.50 25.72 -26.52
N SER A 322 -11.93 26.91 -26.40
CA SER A 322 -10.65 27.15 -25.75
C SER A 322 -10.77 26.85 -24.25
N SER A 323 -10.38 25.64 -23.82
CA SER A 323 -10.01 25.43 -22.43
C SER A 323 -8.50 25.66 -22.29
N ALA A 324 -8.12 26.73 -21.60
CA ALA A 324 -6.72 27.15 -21.39
C ALA A 324 -5.98 26.27 -20.36
N THR A 325 -6.15 24.96 -20.44
CA THR A 325 -5.43 24.00 -19.59
C THR A 325 -4.70 23.00 -20.48
N PRO A 326 -3.36 22.90 -20.39
CA PRO A 326 -2.63 21.86 -21.10
C PRO A 326 -3.17 20.51 -20.63
N ASP A 327 -3.57 19.69 -21.60
CA ASP A 327 -4.26 18.46 -21.32
C ASP A 327 -3.32 17.47 -20.63
N ILE A 328 -3.77 16.85 -19.54
CA ILE A 328 -2.92 15.98 -18.71
C ILE A 328 -2.39 14.81 -19.57
N ARG A 329 -3.18 14.38 -20.54
CA ARG A 329 -2.87 13.32 -21.50
C ARG A 329 -1.75 13.69 -22.44
N ASP A 330 -1.76 14.90 -23.00
CA ASP A 330 -0.68 15.39 -23.87
C ASP A 330 0.62 15.53 -23.08
N SER A 331 0.53 15.99 -21.83
CA SER A 331 1.70 16.04 -20.92
C SER A 331 2.25 14.65 -20.58
N ILE A 332 1.38 13.64 -20.44
CA ILE A 332 1.79 12.24 -20.24
C ILE A 332 2.43 11.68 -21.50
N LEU A 333 1.82 11.88 -22.66
CA LEU A 333 2.33 11.46 -23.97
C LEU A 333 3.72 12.02 -24.22
N GLU A 334 3.92 13.33 -24.01
CA GLU A 334 5.21 13.99 -24.16
C GLU A 334 6.27 13.39 -23.21
N LYS A 335 5.92 13.15 -21.94
CA LYS A 335 6.84 12.57 -20.95
C LYS A 335 7.16 11.09 -21.20
N LEU A 336 6.17 10.29 -21.58
CA LEU A 336 6.34 8.88 -21.96
C LEU A 336 7.14 8.74 -23.25
N SER A 337 6.98 9.68 -24.18
CA SER A 337 7.73 9.70 -25.44
C SER A 337 9.21 10.10 -25.26
N SER A 338 9.60 10.61 -24.09
CA SER A 338 10.99 10.99 -23.80
C SER A 338 11.92 9.78 -23.87
N LYS A 339 13.17 9.99 -24.31
CA LYS A 339 14.18 8.93 -24.51
C LYS A 339 14.42 8.04 -23.27
N LYS A 340 14.12 8.55 -22.06
CA LYS A 340 14.25 7.82 -20.78
C LYS A 340 13.16 6.77 -20.57
N TRP A 341 11.93 7.03 -21.03
CA TRP A 341 10.77 6.14 -20.82
C TRP A 341 10.55 5.18 -22.00
N ARG A 342 10.98 5.54 -23.22
CA ARG A 342 10.93 4.64 -24.40
C ARG A 342 11.69 3.31 -24.22
N LYS A 343 12.69 3.26 -23.34
CA LYS A 343 13.48 2.04 -23.08
C LYS A 343 12.84 1.12 -22.05
N THR A 344 12.04 1.67 -21.14
CA THR A 344 11.48 0.98 -19.97
C THR A 344 10.00 0.63 -20.13
N ILE A 345 9.24 1.40 -20.90
CA ILE A 345 7.82 1.13 -21.15
C ILE A 345 7.62 0.72 -22.63
N PRO A 346 7.02 -0.44 -22.92
CA PRO A 346 6.76 -0.90 -24.29
C PRO A 346 5.53 -0.22 -24.91
N ILE A 347 5.26 1.03 -24.58
CA ILE A 347 4.09 1.79 -25.03
C ILE A 347 4.59 2.96 -25.88
N LYS A 348 4.44 2.83 -27.21
CA LYS A 348 4.80 3.88 -28.17
C LYS A 348 3.72 4.97 -28.29
N GLU A 349 2.47 4.63 -27.99
CA GLU A 349 1.29 5.50 -28.06
C GLU A 349 0.35 5.24 -26.87
N PHE A 350 -0.29 6.28 -26.35
CA PHE A 350 -1.26 6.14 -25.25
C PHE A 350 -2.45 5.30 -25.74
N PRO A 351 -2.80 4.20 -25.06
CA PRO A 351 -3.80 3.28 -25.56
C PRO A 351 -5.20 3.91 -25.52
N SER A 352 -5.98 3.72 -26.58
CA SER A 352 -7.39 4.15 -26.62
C SER A 352 -8.27 3.41 -25.61
N SER A 353 -7.82 2.25 -25.14
CA SER A 353 -8.48 1.51 -24.07
C SER A 353 -7.50 0.66 -23.26
N LEU A 354 -7.82 0.43 -21.99
CA LEU A 354 -7.09 -0.49 -21.11
C LEU A 354 -7.99 -1.64 -20.66
N PRO A 355 -7.50 -2.89 -20.67
CA PRO A 355 -8.19 -3.99 -20.01
C PRO A 355 -8.24 -3.73 -18.49
N VAL A 356 -9.40 -3.91 -17.89
CA VAL A 356 -9.62 -3.67 -16.45
C VAL A 356 -10.53 -4.74 -15.85
N ALA A 357 -10.40 -4.95 -14.54
CA ALA A 357 -11.37 -5.75 -13.82
C ALA A 357 -12.58 -4.88 -13.44
N LYS A 358 -13.79 -5.35 -13.75
CA LYS A 358 -15.06 -4.66 -13.48
C LYS A 358 -15.81 -5.39 -12.36
N LEU A 359 -16.29 -4.64 -11.38
CA LEU A 359 -17.19 -5.12 -10.35
C LEU A 359 -18.61 -4.78 -10.78
N VAL A 360 -19.48 -5.79 -10.85
CA VAL A 360 -20.90 -5.60 -11.15
C VAL A 360 -21.68 -5.94 -9.88
N PRO A 361 -22.16 -4.93 -9.13
CA PRO A 361 -22.96 -5.17 -7.96
C PRO A 361 -24.37 -5.62 -8.32
N SER A 362 -25.00 -6.36 -7.41
CA SER A 362 -26.42 -6.66 -7.42
C SER A 362 -27.13 -5.74 -6.44
N ASP A 363 -27.61 -6.29 -5.33
CA ASP A 363 -28.39 -5.56 -4.34
C ASP A 363 -27.46 -4.82 -3.37
N VAL A 364 -27.90 -3.64 -2.93
CA VAL A 364 -27.18 -2.79 -1.99
C VAL A 364 -28.08 -2.59 -0.77
N ASN A 365 -27.65 -3.16 0.36
CA ASN A 365 -28.32 -3.00 1.65
C ASN A 365 -27.60 -1.94 2.46
N ILE A 366 -28.33 -0.94 2.96
CA ILE A 366 -27.77 0.16 3.75
C ILE A 366 -28.38 0.10 5.14
N SER A 367 -27.53 0.11 6.17
CA SER A 367 -27.93 0.12 7.57
C SER A 367 -27.15 1.19 8.34
N MET A 368 -27.83 1.99 9.15
CA MET A 368 -27.20 3.00 10.02
C MET A 368 -27.55 2.72 11.47
N SER A 369 -26.56 2.78 12.35
CA SER A 369 -26.73 2.80 13.80
C SER A 369 -26.21 4.12 14.36
N LEU A 370 -26.92 4.66 15.34
CA LEU A 370 -26.54 5.85 16.10
C LEU A 370 -26.59 5.50 17.57
N ASP A 371 -25.65 6.03 18.36
CA ASP A 371 -25.68 5.89 19.81
C ASP A 371 -26.66 6.88 20.44
N GLU A 372 -27.13 6.61 21.66
CA GLU A 372 -27.92 7.57 22.44
C GLU A 372 -27.12 8.86 22.70
N PRO A 373 -27.74 10.06 22.65
CA PRO A 373 -29.19 10.33 22.57
C PRO A 373 -29.75 10.49 21.14
N LEU A 374 -28.95 10.26 20.09
CA LEU A 374 -29.32 10.57 18.70
C LEU A 374 -30.41 9.66 18.12
N THR A 375 -30.60 8.48 18.68
CA THR A 375 -31.63 7.51 18.30
C THR A 375 -33.07 8.05 18.46
N ARG A 376 -33.26 9.07 19.29
CA ARG A 376 -34.60 9.56 19.67
C ARG A 376 -35.21 10.55 18.68
N ASN A 377 -34.42 11.11 17.74
CA ASN A 377 -34.89 12.13 16.80
C ASN A 377 -34.57 11.77 15.35
N VAL A 378 -35.62 11.44 14.58
CA VAL A 378 -35.52 11.08 13.16
C VAL A 378 -35.00 12.23 12.30
N ALA A 379 -35.36 13.48 12.61
CA ALA A 379 -34.88 14.65 11.86
C ALA A 379 -33.35 14.81 12.00
N THR A 380 -32.83 14.63 13.22
CA THR A 380 -31.39 14.64 13.47
C THR A 380 -30.68 13.53 12.72
N ALA A 381 -31.26 12.33 12.66
CA ALA A 381 -30.69 11.22 11.89
C ALA A 381 -30.64 11.52 10.38
N GLN A 382 -31.65 12.18 9.82
CA GLN A 382 -31.66 12.61 8.41
C GLN A 382 -30.58 13.65 8.12
N ASP A 383 -30.44 14.65 8.99
CA ASP A 383 -29.39 15.67 8.87
C ASP A 383 -27.99 15.03 8.96
N VAL A 384 -27.82 14.05 9.84
CA VAL A 384 -26.59 13.29 9.97
C VAL A 384 -26.24 12.54 8.68
N ILE A 385 -27.19 11.82 8.09
CA ILE A 385 -26.98 11.10 6.83
C ILE A 385 -26.61 12.07 5.70
N ARG A 386 -27.30 13.21 5.59
CA ARG A 386 -27.03 14.23 4.58
C ARG A 386 -25.60 14.77 4.72
N GLU A 387 -25.19 15.01 5.95
CA GLU A 387 -23.85 15.51 6.25
C GLU A 387 -22.77 14.47 5.92
N VAL A 388 -22.94 13.21 6.32
CA VAL A 388 -22.01 12.11 6.00
C VAL A 388 -21.89 11.94 4.47
N ARG A 389 -23.01 11.98 3.73
CA ARG A 389 -23.03 11.96 2.26
C ARG A 389 -22.34 13.16 1.60
N THR A 390 -22.18 14.25 2.34
CA THR A 390 -21.53 15.46 1.84
C THR A 390 -20.01 15.40 2.05
N GLN A 391 -19.52 14.65 3.04
CA GLN A 391 -18.09 14.51 3.33
C GLN A 391 -17.44 13.29 2.66
N VAL A 392 -18.21 12.23 2.40
CA VAL A 392 -17.71 10.96 1.84
C VAL A 392 -18.09 10.84 0.35
N PRO A 393 -17.25 10.23 -0.51
CA PRO A 393 -17.56 10.04 -1.92
C PRO A 393 -18.81 9.17 -2.13
N PRO A 394 -19.66 9.47 -3.13
CA PRO A 394 -20.92 8.76 -3.36
C PRO A 394 -20.73 7.27 -3.66
N GLU A 395 -19.57 6.87 -4.21
CA GLU A 395 -19.25 5.48 -4.55
C GLU A 395 -19.13 4.57 -3.33
N ILE A 396 -18.84 5.14 -2.16
CA ILE A 396 -18.76 4.41 -0.90
C ILE A 396 -20.16 4.07 -0.39
N PHE A 397 -21.15 4.94 -0.65
CA PHE A 397 -22.56 4.71 -0.31
C PHE A 397 -23.27 3.83 -1.32
N ASP A 398 -22.90 3.98 -2.58
CA ASP A 398 -23.50 3.27 -3.70
C ASP A 398 -22.40 2.61 -4.51
N LEU A 399 -22.12 1.35 -4.13
CA LEU A 399 -21.11 0.53 -4.76
C LEU A 399 -21.42 0.24 -6.24
N SER A 400 -22.66 0.48 -6.71
CA SER A 400 -23.03 0.42 -8.13
C SER A 400 -22.32 1.42 -9.01
N LYS A 401 -21.79 2.48 -8.41
CA LYS A 401 -21.00 3.48 -9.12
C LYS A 401 -19.57 3.04 -9.37
N ILE A 402 -19.09 1.94 -8.78
CA ILE A 402 -17.72 1.46 -9.01
C ILE A 402 -17.69 0.64 -10.31
N VAL A 403 -16.98 1.14 -11.31
CA VAL A 403 -16.94 0.54 -12.65
C VAL A 403 -15.75 -0.38 -12.82
N CYS A 404 -14.57 0.05 -12.41
CA CYS A 404 -13.37 -0.74 -12.60
C CYS A 404 -12.33 -0.47 -11.53
N GLY A 405 -11.36 -1.36 -11.42
CA GLY A 405 -10.25 -1.20 -10.51
C GLY A 405 -8.90 -1.43 -11.17
N THR A 406 -7.89 -0.85 -10.55
CA THR A 406 -6.47 -1.13 -10.76
C THR A 406 -5.85 -1.55 -9.45
N TYR A 407 -5.32 -2.76 -9.41
CA TYR A 407 -4.55 -3.26 -8.28
C TYR A 407 -3.08 -2.93 -8.54
N VAL A 408 -2.52 -2.04 -7.73
CA VAL A 408 -1.15 -1.58 -7.92
C VAL A 408 -0.18 -2.55 -7.26
N ASP A 409 -0.40 -2.82 -5.97
CA ASP A 409 0.34 -3.78 -5.17
C ASP A 409 -0.51 -4.24 -3.98
N SER A 410 0.06 -5.05 -3.08
CA SER A 410 -0.66 -5.59 -1.91
C SER A 410 -1.13 -4.54 -0.90
N ARG A 411 -0.64 -3.30 -1.01
CA ARG A 411 -1.00 -2.17 -0.14
C ARG A 411 -1.97 -1.23 -0.80
N LEU A 412 -1.96 -1.09 -2.13
CA LEU A 412 -2.64 0.00 -2.82
C LEU A 412 -3.62 -0.48 -3.89
N LEU A 413 -4.86 -0.04 -3.75
CA LEU A 413 -5.97 -0.30 -4.68
C LEU A 413 -6.53 1.03 -5.19
N VAL A 414 -6.74 1.13 -6.50
CA VAL A 414 -7.44 2.25 -7.13
C VAL A 414 -8.76 1.74 -7.69
N LEU A 415 -9.87 2.34 -7.29
CA LEU A 415 -11.19 2.07 -7.87
C LEU A 415 -11.67 3.30 -8.63
N ARG A 416 -12.25 3.10 -9.81
CA ARG A 416 -12.82 4.15 -10.65
C ARG A 416 -14.33 4.10 -10.62
N SER A 417 -14.91 5.28 -10.55
CA SER A 417 -16.34 5.52 -10.58
C SER A 417 -16.89 5.67 -12.01
N VAL A 418 -18.21 5.63 -12.17
CA VAL A 418 -18.93 5.92 -13.42
C VAL A 418 -18.64 7.33 -13.92
N ASP A 419 -18.47 8.30 -13.01
CA ASP A 419 -18.16 9.69 -13.35
C ASP A 419 -16.68 9.90 -13.76
N GLY A 420 -15.87 8.84 -13.72
CA GLY A 420 -14.43 8.88 -14.00
C GLY A 420 -13.56 9.22 -12.79
N SER A 421 -14.13 9.52 -11.63
CA SER A 421 -13.39 9.77 -10.39
C SER A 421 -12.61 8.54 -9.94
N ALA A 422 -11.40 8.74 -9.41
CA ALA A 422 -10.57 7.71 -8.81
C ALA A 422 -10.61 7.79 -7.28
N LEU A 423 -10.86 6.64 -6.66
CA LEU A 423 -10.76 6.41 -5.24
C LEU A 423 -9.47 5.62 -4.96
N LEU A 424 -8.61 6.20 -4.12
CA LEU A 424 -7.35 5.60 -3.71
C LEU A 424 -7.52 4.96 -2.33
N PHE A 425 -7.21 3.68 -2.23
CA PHE A 425 -7.31 2.91 -0.99
C PHE A 425 -5.97 2.31 -0.58
N THR A 426 -5.68 2.32 0.72
CA THR A 426 -4.61 1.51 1.30
C THR A 426 -5.15 0.31 2.05
N ARG A 427 -4.37 -0.77 2.11
CA ARG A 427 -4.74 -1.94 2.88
C ARG A 427 -4.67 -1.61 4.36
N SER A 428 -5.80 -1.78 5.04
CA SER A 428 -5.92 -1.68 6.48
C SER A 428 -5.90 -3.08 7.07
N LEU A 429 -5.33 -3.21 8.26
CA LEU A 429 -5.39 -4.46 8.97
C LEU A 429 -6.77 -4.60 9.61
N VAL A 430 -7.26 -5.84 9.63
CA VAL A 430 -8.33 -6.19 10.53
C VAL A 430 -7.72 -6.05 11.92
N ASN A 431 -8.17 -5.05 12.69
CA ASN A 431 -8.02 -5.11 14.13
C ASN A 431 -8.79 -6.36 14.54
N GLU A 432 -8.07 -7.45 14.76
CA GLU A 432 -8.48 -8.42 15.75
C GLU A 432 -8.24 -7.70 17.07
N ASP A 433 -9.21 -6.89 17.48
CA ASP A 433 -9.41 -6.64 18.89
C ASP A 433 -9.89 -7.99 19.46
N ASP A 434 -8.91 -8.80 19.85
CA ASP A 434 -8.95 -9.81 20.90
C ASP A 434 -7.55 -9.89 21.55
#